data_AF-A0A2N5G487-F1
#
_entry.id   AF-A0A2N5G487-F1
#
_cell.length_a   1.000
_cell.length_b   1.000
_cell.length_c   1.000
_cell.angle_alpha   90.00
_cell.angle_beta   90.00
_cell.angle_gamma   90.00
#
_symmetry.space_group_name_H-M   'P 1'
#
loop_
_entity.id
_entity.type
_entity.pdbx_description
1 polymer ?
#
loop_
_entity_poly.entity_id
_entity_poly.type
_entity_poly.pdbx_seq_one_letter_code
_entity_poly.pdbx_strand_id
1 'polypeptide(L)'
;MRVFKHVTANDISLRPLPFLRELSMESYLVENESILKLDESDFSDVSIIDVELTLKNGRKYSDGRIDILVQYGQDTFGVVELKLGQLTSLHLEQLEDYLQEKEQLFNTYIKSKIDVDYKDINWVGVLVGSSISAELDEKLSSGYQIKNITPVAALTISRYRGEDNQVYVITDTIFNNKSRNFDRTKFIYNGEKYNKGRLVLAVMKDYVEDHKVNVNARIKLTVFA
;
A
#
# COMPACT_ATOMS: atom_id res chain seq x y z
N MET A 1 19.27 -12.88 4.36
CA MET A 1 18.17 -13.80 4.03
C MET A 1 18.33 -14.21 2.57
N ARG A 2 18.26 -15.49 2.20
CA ARG A 2 18.31 -15.91 0.78
C ARG A 2 16.90 -16.26 0.34
N VAL A 3 16.31 -15.42 -0.50
CA VAL A 3 14.99 -15.67 -1.08
C VAL A 3 15.20 -16.45 -2.38
N PHE A 4 14.82 -17.72 -2.40
CA PHE A 4 14.77 -18.52 -3.61
C PHE A 4 13.33 -18.49 -4.15
N LYS A 5 13.10 -17.74 -5.23
CA LYS A 5 11.83 -17.78 -5.97
C LYS A 5 11.97 -18.75 -7.12
N HIS A 6 11.13 -19.79 -7.13
CA HIS A 6 11.03 -20.74 -8.22
C HIS A 6 9.56 -20.82 -8.65
N VAL A 7 9.28 -20.32 -9.85
CA VAL A 7 7.97 -20.43 -10.51
C VAL A 7 8.21 -21.23 -11.78
N THR A 8 7.50 -22.34 -11.93
CA THR A 8 7.57 -23.19 -13.12
C THR A 8 6.19 -23.29 -13.75
N ALA A 9 6.06 -22.75 -14.95
CA ALA A 9 4.95 -23.01 -15.85
C ALA A 9 5.55 -23.72 -17.07
N ASN A 10 5.28 -25.02 -17.20
CA ASN A 10 5.81 -25.80 -18.32
C ASN A 10 5.15 -25.33 -19.63
N ASP A 11 5.98 -25.11 -20.66
CA ASP A 11 5.57 -24.70 -22.01
C ASP A 11 4.89 -23.33 -22.15
N ILE A 12 5.01 -22.42 -21.16
CA ILE A 12 4.58 -21.02 -21.31
C ILE A 12 5.78 -20.13 -21.60
N SER A 13 5.88 -19.65 -22.85
CA SER A 13 6.86 -18.64 -23.25
C SER A 13 6.36 -17.25 -22.87
N LEU A 14 7.12 -16.56 -22.01
CA LEU A 14 6.82 -15.21 -21.54
C LEU A 14 7.81 -14.23 -22.15
N ARG A 15 7.29 -13.17 -22.78
CA ARG A 15 8.11 -12.08 -23.33
C ARG A 15 7.95 -10.82 -22.47
N PRO A 16 9.04 -10.13 -22.11
CA PRO A 16 8.95 -8.88 -21.36
C PRO A 16 8.02 -7.87 -22.02
N LEU A 17 7.12 -7.28 -21.23
CA LEU A 17 6.19 -6.22 -21.63
C LEU A 17 6.28 -5.07 -20.62
N PRO A 18 7.43 -4.37 -20.54
CA PRO A 18 7.62 -3.31 -19.55
C PRO A 18 6.67 -2.14 -19.81
N PHE A 19 6.41 -1.36 -18.76
CA PHE A 19 5.71 -0.09 -18.91
C PHE A 19 6.55 0.89 -19.73
N LEU A 20 5.90 1.61 -20.65
CA LEU A 20 6.57 2.60 -21.49
C LEU A 20 6.64 3.98 -20.81
N ARG A 21 5.72 4.25 -19.87
CA ARG A 21 5.56 5.55 -19.17
C ARG A 21 5.10 5.31 -17.75
N GLU A 22 5.51 6.16 -16.81
CA GLU A 22 5.04 6.12 -15.41
C GLU A 22 3.53 6.26 -15.35
N LEU A 23 2.93 7.14 -16.18
CA LEU A 23 1.47 7.27 -16.30
C LEU A 23 0.77 5.95 -16.66
N SER A 24 1.39 5.11 -17.50
CA SER A 24 0.83 3.79 -17.83
C SER A 24 0.97 2.80 -16.68
N MET A 25 2.00 2.94 -15.85
CA MET A 25 2.16 2.17 -14.62
C MET A 25 1.13 2.59 -13.57
N GLU A 26 0.94 3.90 -13.39
CA GLU A 26 -0.08 4.47 -12.51
C GLU A 26 -1.48 3.98 -12.89
N SER A 27 -1.89 4.15 -14.15
CA SER A 27 -3.22 3.71 -14.62
C SER A 27 -3.43 2.22 -14.35
N TYR A 28 -2.40 1.40 -14.57
CA TYR A 28 -2.47 -0.04 -14.31
C TYR A 28 -2.62 -0.34 -12.81
N LEU A 29 -1.91 0.38 -11.93
CA LEU A 29 -2.04 0.23 -10.48
C LEU A 29 -3.42 0.69 -9.98
N VAL A 30 -3.98 1.73 -10.60
CA VAL A 30 -5.35 2.19 -10.32
C VAL A 30 -6.39 1.12 -10.63
N GLU A 31 -6.23 0.43 -11.76
CA GLU A 31 -7.10 -0.68 -12.13
C GLU A 31 -6.84 -1.96 -11.30
N ASN A 32 -5.70 -2.06 -10.63
CA ASN A 32 -5.23 -3.27 -9.95
C ASN A 32 -4.67 -2.96 -8.55
N GLU A 33 -5.43 -2.20 -7.74
CA GLU A 33 -4.97 -1.64 -6.46
C GLU A 33 -4.37 -2.69 -5.52
N SER A 34 -4.88 -3.93 -5.57
CA SER A 34 -4.39 -5.07 -4.78
C SER A 34 -2.89 -5.38 -4.93
N ILE A 35 -2.26 -4.89 -6.00
CA ILE A 35 -0.80 -4.98 -6.19
C ILE A 35 -0.07 -4.18 -5.11
N LEU A 36 -0.64 -3.08 -4.63
CA LEU A 36 -0.03 -2.21 -3.63
C LEU A 36 -0.06 -2.77 -2.20
N LYS A 37 -0.53 -4.00 -1.99
CA LYS A 37 -0.48 -4.65 -0.68
C LYS A 37 0.96 -4.83 -0.21
N LEU A 38 1.23 -4.47 1.05
CA LEU A 38 2.59 -4.53 1.61
C LEU A 38 2.82 -5.78 2.48
N ASP A 39 1.75 -6.37 3.01
CA ASP A 39 1.77 -7.61 3.75
C ASP A 39 0.41 -8.33 3.69
N GLU A 40 0.31 -9.49 4.35
CA GLU A 40 -0.93 -10.26 4.46
C GLU A 40 -1.85 -9.77 5.59
N SER A 41 -1.42 -8.74 6.32
CA SER A 41 -2.00 -8.32 7.59
C SER A 41 -2.39 -6.83 7.57
N ASP A 42 -1.63 -5.95 8.21
CA ASP A 42 -2.01 -4.58 8.49
C ASP A 42 -2.06 -3.71 7.22
N PHE A 43 -1.43 -4.14 6.13
CA PHE A 43 -1.32 -3.44 4.83
C PHE A 43 -1.88 -4.28 3.67
N SER A 44 -2.87 -5.12 3.98
CA SER A 44 -3.45 -6.08 3.04
C SER A 44 -4.78 -5.63 2.42
N ASP A 45 -5.40 -4.61 2.99
CA ASP A 45 -6.64 -4.00 2.52
C ASP A 45 -6.28 -2.60 2.03
N VAL A 46 -6.26 -2.42 0.71
CA VAL A 46 -5.73 -1.21 0.06
C VAL A 46 -6.81 -0.61 -0.83
N SER A 47 -6.92 0.72 -0.79
CA SER A 47 -7.74 1.50 -1.72
C SER A 47 -7.01 2.77 -2.12
N ILE A 48 -7.16 3.22 -3.37
CA ILE A 48 -6.58 4.48 -3.82
C ILE A 48 -7.52 5.63 -3.49
N ILE A 49 -6.97 6.68 -2.87
CA ILE A 49 -7.70 7.89 -2.51
C ILE A 49 -7.72 8.87 -3.66
N ASP A 50 -6.55 9.07 -4.29
CA ASP A 50 -6.34 9.99 -5.41
C ASP A 50 -4.98 9.74 -6.08
N VAL A 51 -4.78 10.36 -7.25
CA VAL A 51 -3.52 10.32 -8.02
C VAL A 51 -3.07 11.73 -8.42
N GLU A 52 -1.79 11.87 -8.77
CA GLU A 52 -1.18 13.12 -9.26
C GLU A 52 -1.44 14.33 -8.33
N LEU A 53 -1.32 14.12 -7.02
CA LEU A 53 -1.67 15.11 -6.01
C LEU A 53 -0.61 16.21 -5.92
N THR A 54 -1.04 17.46 -6.01
CA THR A 54 -0.15 18.60 -5.82
C THR A 54 0.15 18.81 -4.34
N LEU A 55 1.43 18.98 -4.01
CA LEU A 55 1.92 19.21 -2.66
C LEU A 55 2.79 20.47 -2.64
N LYS A 56 2.40 21.47 -1.85
CA LYS A 56 3.18 22.71 -1.75
C LYS A 56 4.44 22.44 -0.94
N ASN A 57 5.59 22.95 -1.38
CA ASN A 57 6.88 22.61 -0.77
C ASN A 57 7.15 21.10 -0.65
N GLY A 58 6.51 20.28 -1.49
CA GLY A 58 6.73 18.83 -1.49
C GLY A 58 8.15 18.44 -1.92
N ARG A 59 8.98 19.39 -2.36
CA ARG A 59 10.41 19.20 -2.58
C ARG A 59 11.17 20.30 -1.87
N LYS A 60 12.42 20.03 -1.52
CA LYS A 60 13.33 20.96 -0.83
C LYS A 60 13.31 22.41 -1.33
N TYR A 61 13.03 22.65 -2.62
CA TYR A 61 13.01 23.99 -3.22
C TYR A 61 11.83 24.23 -4.20
N SER A 62 10.83 23.35 -4.23
CA SER A 62 9.69 23.51 -5.15
C SER A 62 8.44 22.81 -4.64
N ASP A 63 7.32 23.09 -5.28
CA ASP A 63 6.17 22.21 -5.16
C ASP A 63 6.53 20.80 -5.66
N GLY A 64 5.90 19.82 -5.05
CA GLY A 64 6.02 18.41 -5.38
C GLY A 64 4.70 17.88 -5.94
N ARG A 65 4.79 16.71 -6.55
CA ARG A 65 3.61 15.96 -6.96
C ARG A 65 3.79 14.52 -6.54
N ILE A 66 2.82 14.02 -5.80
CA ILE A 66 2.74 12.63 -5.38
C ILE A 66 2.00 11.88 -6.48
N ASP A 67 2.53 10.73 -6.88
CA ASP A 67 1.92 9.93 -7.93
C ASP A 67 0.62 9.29 -7.42
N ILE A 68 0.64 8.59 -6.27
CA ILE A 68 -0.57 7.96 -5.70
C ILE A 68 -0.65 8.17 -4.19
N LEU A 69 -1.85 8.51 -3.70
CA LEU A 69 -2.21 8.46 -2.29
C LEU A 69 -3.13 7.27 -2.03
N VAL A 70 -2.75 6.39 -1.10
CA VAL A 70 -3.51 5.18 -0.77
C VAL A 70 -3.94 5.15 0.69
N GLN A 71 -4.99 4.38 0.97
CA GLN A 71 -5.41 4.00 2.31
C GLN A 71 -5.17 2.52 2.52
N TYR A 72 -4.60 2.16 3.67
CA TYR A 72 -4.54 0.81 4.19
C TYR A 72 -5.47 0.68 5.41
N GLY A 73 -6.45 -0.21 5.33
CA GLY A 73 -7.44 -0.36 6.40
C GLY A 73 -8.16 0.96 6.72
N GLN A 74 -8.25 1.34 7.99
CA GLN A 74 -9.02 2.51 8.42
C GLN A 74 -8.19 3.75 8.75
N ASP A 75 -6.99 3.56 9.30
CA ASP A 75 -6.20 4.61 9.96
C ASP A 75 -4.80 4.80 9.35
N THR A 76 -4.47 4.06 8.29
CA THR A 76 -3.14 4.07 7.69
C THR A 76 -3.20 4.63 6.28
N PHE A 77 -2.31 5.58 5.97
CA PHE A 77 -2.23 6.22 4.66
C PHE A 77 -0.84 6.07 4.05
N GLY A 78 -0.80 5.83 2.74
CA GLY A 78 0.43 5.61 2.00
C GLY A 78 0.68 6.69 0.97
N VAL A 79 1.91 7.20 0.92
CA VAL A 79 2.40 8.01 -0.20
C VAL A 79 3.19 7.08 -1.11
N VAL A 80 2.78 6.98 -2.38
CA VAL A 80 3.42 6.13 -3.38
C VAL A 80 4.16 7.00 -4.40
N GLU A 81 5.43 6.66 -4.64
CA GLU A 81 6.27 7.25 -5.68
C GLU A 81 6.63 6.17 -6.70
N LEU A 82 6.34 6.45 -7.97
CA LEU A 82 6.54 5.54 -9.10
C LEU A 82 7.82 5.87 -9.85
N LYS A 83 8.53 4.82 -10.29
CA LYS A 83 9.67 4.93 -11.20
C LYS A 83 9.63 3.82 -12.24
N LEU A 84 9.87 4.15 -13.51
CA LEU A 84 9.93 3.12 -14.56
C LEU A 84 11.05 2.09 -14.36
N GLY A 85 12.14 2.51 -13.72
CA GLY A 85 13.39 1.75 -13.66
C GLY A 85 13.72 1.22 -12.26
N GLN A 86 15.01 1.09 -12.01
CA GLN A 86 15.54 0.66 -10.73
C GLN A 86 15.29 1.71 -9.64
N LEU A 87 14.74 1.28 -8.50
CA LEU A 87 14.62 2.08 -7.30
C LEU A 87 15.99 2.28 -6.64
N THR A 88 16.29 3.50 -6.23
CA THR A 88 17.58 3.90 -5.64
C THR A 88 17.38 4.85 -4.47
N SER A 89 18.44 5.13 -3.70
CA SER A 89 18.42 6.05 -2.57
C SER A 89 17.93 7.46 -2.95
N LEU A 90 18.13 7.91 -4.20
CA LEU A 90 17.59 9.18 -4.70
C LEU A 90 16.05 9.22 -4.68
N HIS A 91 15.40 8.12 -5.05
CA HIS A 91 13.94 8.04 -5.05
C HIS A 91 13.38 8.00 -3.62
N LEU A 92 14.13 7.38 -2.71
CA LEU A 92 13.81 7.41 -1.27
C LEU A 92 13.88 8.83 -0.72
N GLU A 93 14.90 9.61 -1.07
CA GLU A 93 15.01 11.02 -0.66
C GLU A 93 13.81 11.85 -1.14
N GLN A 94 13.35 11.63 -2.38
CA GLN A 94 12.17 12.32 -2.90
C GLN A 94 10.90 11.95 -2.12
N LEU A 95 10.70 10.67 -1.82
CA LEU A 95 9.58 10.19 -1.02
C LEU A 95 9.63 10.74 0.42
N GLU A 96 10.83 10.88 0.98
CA GLU A 96 11.06 11.51 2.28
C GLU A 96 10.61 12.96 2.29
N ASP A 97 10.92 13.75 1.26
CA ASP A 97 10.47 15.14 1.15
C ASP A 97 8.92 15.23 1.17
N TYR A 98 8.22 14.34 0.44
CA TYR A 98 6.75 14.33 0.45
C TYR A 98 6.16 14.00 1.82
N LEU A 99 6.75 13.02 2.52
CA LEU A 99 6.28 12.59 3.83
C LEU A 99 6.59 13.60 4.96
N GLN A 100 7.43 14.61 4.71
CA GLN A 100 7.58 15.73 5.64
C GLN A 100 6.33 16.62 5.67
N GLU A 101 5.64 16.76 4.54
CA GLU A 101 4.45 17.60 4.38
C GLU A 101 3.13 16.80 4.48
N LYS A 102 3.18 15.60 5.07
CA LYS A 102 2.01 14.69 5.18
C LYS A 102 0.81 15.28 5.93
N GLU A 103 1.02 16.27 6.80
CA GLU A 103 -0.08 17.01 7.45
C GLU A 103 -0.88 17.85 6.44
N GLN A 104 -0.22 18.42 5.42
CA GLN A 104 -0.90 19.10 4.32
C GLN A 104 -1.76 18.11 3.52
N LEU A 105 -1.23 16.92 3.25
CA LEU A 105 -1.98 15.86 2.56
C LEU A 105 -3.22 15.46 3.34
N PHE A 106 -3.08 15.28 4.66
CA PHE A 106 -4.20 14.98 5.52
C PHE A 106 -5.29 16.05 5.43
N ASN A 107 -4.93 17.32 5.66
CA ASN A 107 -5.88 18.41 5.69
C ASN A 107 -6.56 18.66 4.33
N THR A 108 -5.87 18.39 3.22
CA THR A 108 -6.35 18.70 1.87
C THR A 108 -7.17 17.56 1.27
N TYR A 109 -6.71 16.31 1.42
CA TYR A 109 -7.26 15.18 0.66
C TYR A 109 -7.96 14.12 1.51
N ILE A 110 -7.70 14.08 2.83
CA ILE A 110 -8.17 12.99 3.70
C ILE A 110 -9.24 13.47 4.70
N LYS A 111 -9.04 14.63 5.34
CA LYS A 111 -9.86 15.12 6.46
C LYS A 111 -11.36 15.21 6.17
N SER A 112 -11.75 15.48 4.92
CA SER A 112 -13.17 15.55 4.53
C SER A 112 -13.79 14.18 4.24
N LYS A 113 -12.97 13.13 4.12
CA LYS A 113 -13.37 11.77 3.72
C LYS A 113 -13.51 10.82 4.92
N ILE A 114 -12.87 11.12 6.06
CA ILE A 114 -12.85 10.26 7.24
C ILE A 114 -13.09 11.05 8.54
N ASP A 115 -13.62 10.37 9.55
CA ASP A 115 -13.83 10.90 10.90
C ASP A 115 -12.74 10.38 11.86
N VAL A 116 -11.49 10.78 11.60
CA VAL A 116 -10.31 10.40 12.41
C VAL A 116 -9.44 11.64 12.61
N ASP A 117 -8.96 11.85 13.83
CA ASP A 117 -8.00 12.91 14.14
C ASP A 117 -6.62 12.59 13.54
N TYR A 118 -5.92 13.61 13.04
CA TYR A 118 -4.58 13.45 12.44
C TYR A 118 -3.58 12.71 13.34
N LYS A 119 -3.68 12.89 14.67
CA LYS A 119 -2.79 12.26 15.66
C LYS A 119 -2.91 10.74 15.70
N ASP A 120 -4.06 10.21 15.30
CA ASP A 120 -4.40 8.78 15.34
C ASP A 120 -4.12 8.10 14.01
N ILE A 121 -3.49 8.82 13.07
CA ILE A 121 -3.21 8.35 11.72
C ILE A 121 -1.78 7.86 11.60
N ASN A 122 -1.66 6.68 10.99
CA ASN A 122 -0.41 6.08 10.59
C ASN A 122 -0.07 6.42 9.14
N TRP A 123 1.22 6.53 8.86
CA TRP A 123 1.73 6.81 7.53
C TRP A 123 2.71 5.73 7.09
N VAL A 124 2.77 5.45 5.79
CA VAL A 124 3.76 4.58 5.16
C VAL A 124 4.25 5.20 3.86
N GLY A 125 5.54 5.10 3.58
CA GLY A 125 6.10 5.43 2.26
C GLY A 125 6.20 4.19 1.40
N VAL A 126 5.85 4.29 0.12
CA VAL A 126 5.93 3.17 -0.83
C VAL A 126 6.65 3.61 -2.09
N LEU A 127 7.74 2.93 -2.44
CA LEU A 127 8.43 3.09 -3.72
C LEU A 127 7.99 1.98 -4.66
N VAL A 128 7.63 2.29 -5.90
CA VAL A 128 7.29 1.29 -6.91
C VAL A 128 8.18 1.43 -8.13
N GLY A 129 8.80 0.34 -8.58
CA GLY A 129 9.58 0.36 -9.82
C GLY A 129 9.82 -1.00 -10.46
N SER A 130 10.66 -1.09 -11.48
CA SER A 130 10.91 -2.38 -12.17
C SER A 130 11.89 -3.29 -11.41
N SER A 131 12.76 -2.68 -10.62
CA SER A 131 13.79 -3.37 -9.83
C SER A 131 14.24 -2.45 -8.68
N ILE A 132 15.15 -2.93 -7.83
CA ILE A 132 15.68 -2.18 -6.70
C ILE A 132 17.21 -2.31 -6.64
N SER A 133 17.91 -1.26 -6.20
CA SER A 133 19.36 -1.33 -5.95
C SER A 133 19.65 -2.17 -4.70
N ALA A 134 20.79 -2.87 -4.69
CA ALA A 134 21.17 -3.72 -3.56
C ALA A 134 21.26 -2.94 -2.23
N GLU A 135 21.79 -1.72 -2.29
CA GLU A 135 21.88 -0.81 -1.14
C GLU A 135 20.50 -0.46 -0.58
N LEU A 136 19.55 -0.09 -1.45
CA LEU A 136 18.21 0.27 -1.01
C LEU A 136 17.44 -0.95 -0.50
N ASP A 137 17.58 -2.11 -1.15
CA ASP A 137 16.99 -3.37 -0.69
C ASP A 137 17.48 -3.72 0.72
N GLU A 138 18.81 -3.71 0.96
CA GLU A 138 19.37 -3.98 2.28
C GLU A 138 18.83 -3.00 3.33
N LYS A 139 18.80 -1.70 2.98
CA LYS A 139 18.28 -0.64 3.84
C LYS A 139 16.81 -0.90 4.22
N LEU A 140 15.93 -1.16 3.26
CA LEU A 140 14.50 -1.37 3.50
C LEU A 140 14.23 -2.71 4.19
N SER A 141 14.93 -3.78 3.80
CA SER A 141 14.88 -5.10 4.45
C SER A 141 15.27 -5.04 5.93
N SER A 142 16.16 -4.12 6.30
CA SER A 142 16.54 -3.88 7.70
C SER A 142 15.44 -3.18 8.53
N GLY A 143 14.36 -2.72 7.89
CA GLY A 143 13.22 -2.04 8.51
C GLY A 143 13.41 -0.53 8.63
N TYR A 144 13.88 0.11 7.56
CA TYR A 144 14.08 1.55 7.50
C TYR A 144 12.81 2.34 7.84
N GLN A 145 13.01 3.46 8.53
CA GLN A 145 11.95 4.38 8.92
C GLN A 145 12.39 5.82 8.76
N ILE A 146 11.53 6.64 8.17
CA ILE A 146 11.72 8.08 8.07
C ILE A 146 11.45 8.67 9.45
N LYS A 147 12.44 9.43 9.96
CA LYS A 147 12.44 10.05 11.30
C LYS A 147 12.08 9.05 12.42
N ASN A 148 12.46 7.77 12.28
CA ASN A 148 12.17 6.67 13.23
C ASN A 148 10.67 6.43 13.51
N ILE A 149 9.78 6.85 12.63
CA ILE A 149 8.33 6.77 12.84
C ILE A 149 7.64 6.13 11.64
N THR A 150 7.90 6.65 10.44
CA THR A 150 7.16 6.31 9.23
C THR A 150 7.88 5.19 8.49
N PRO A 151 7.36 3.95 8.47
CA PRO A 151 7.99 2.85 7.75
C PRO A 151 7.97 3.09 6.23
N VAL A 152 8.93 2.48 5.53
CA VAL A 152 9.04 2.55 4.08
C VAL A 152 9.08 1.15 3.48
N ALA A 153 8.30 0.94 2.43
CA ALA A 153 8.29 -0.26 1.61
C ALA A 153 8.82 0.05 0.20
N ALA A 154 9.32 -0.99 -0.46
CA ALA A 154 9.48 -0.97 -1.91
C ALA A 154 8.71 -2.13 -2.53
N LEU A 155 8.16 -1.90 -3.70
CA LEU A 155 7.49 -2.89 -4.53
C LEU A 155 8.13 -2.87 -5.92
N THR A 156 8.54 -4.04 -6.40
CA THR A 156 8.93 -4.18 -7.80
C THR A 156 7.77 -4.73 -8.61
N ILE A 157 7.57 -4.25 -9.83
CA ILE A 157 6.57 -4.75 -10.76
C ILE A 157 7.21 -5.10 -12.10
N SER A 158 7.04 -6.34 -12.52
CA SER A 158 7.49 -6.85 -13.81
C SER A 158 6.33 -7.44 -14.58
N ARG A 159 6.21 -7.08 -15.85
CA ARG A 159 5.12 -7.51 -16.73
C ARG A 159 5.63 -8.32 -17.90
N TYR A 160 4.89 -9.35 -18.24
CA TYR A 160 5.20 -10.25 -19.33
C TYR A 160 3.95 -10.53 -20.15
N ARG A 161 4.14 -10.82 -21.44
CA ARG A 161 3.10 -11.29 -22.35
C ARG A 161 3.33 -12.76 -22.68
N GLY A 162 2.32 -13.59 -22.47
CA GLY A 162 2.29 -14.97 -22.95
C GLY A 162 1.96 -15.06 -24.43
N GLU A 163 2.20 -16.22 -25.04
CA GLU A 163 1.84 -16.48 -26.45
C GLU A 163 0.32 -16.44 -26.68
N ASP A 164 -0.46 -16.67 -25.64
CA ASP A 164 -1.91 -16.55 -25.56
C ASP A 164 -2.41 -15.09 -25.49
N ASN A 165 -1.50 -14.10 -25.58
CA ASN A 165 -1.74 -12.67 -25.36
C ASN A 165 -2.20 -12.29 -23.95
N GLN A 166 -2.15 -13.20 -22.98
CA GLN A 166 -2.40 -12.85 -21.59
C GLN A 166 -1.22 -12.07 -21.01
N VAL A 167 -1.53 -11.17 -20.07
CA VAL A 167 -0.53 -10.37 -19.36
C VAL A 167 -0.32 -10.98 -17.98
N TYR A 168 0.92 -11.35 -17.71
CA TYR A 168 1.36 -11.89 -16.44
C TYR A 168 2.15 -10.82 -15.69
N VAL A 169 1.86 -10.65 -14.41
CA VAL A 169 2.50 -9.64 -13.56
C VAL A 169 3.13 -10.31 -12.36
N ILE A 170 4.41 -10.02 -12.14
CA ILE A 170 5.18 -10.48 -11.01
C ILE A 170 5.50 -9.27 -10.15
N THR A 171 5.22 -9.38 -8.86
CA THR A 171 5.44 -8.32 -7.89
C THR A 171 6.24 -8.84 -6.71
N ASP A 172 7.25 -8.07 -6.31
CA ASP A 172 8.02 -8.38 -5.10
C ASP A 172 7.93 -7.22 -4.12
N THR A 173 7.51 -7.50 -2.89
CA THR A 173 7.44 -6.52 -1.83
C THR A 173 8.64 -6.68 -0.89
N ILE A 174 9.41 -5.60 -0.73
CA ILE A 174 10.46 -5.45 0.28
C ILE A 174 9.89 -4.55 1.39
N PHE A 175 9.47 -5.17 2.48
CA PHE A 175 8.90 -4.45 3.61
C PHE A 175 9.19 -5.15 4.93
N ASN A 176 9.69 -4.39 5.89
CA ASN A 176 9.90 -4.84 7.26
C ASN A 176 9.39 -3.78 8.22
N ASN A 177 8.10 -3.86 8.56
CA ASN A 177 7.51 -2.90 9.48
C ASN A 177 8.01 -3.13 10.90
N LYS A 178 8.96 -2.30 11.34
CA LYS A 178 9.40 -2.21 12.75
C LYS A 178 8.71 -1.07 13.52
N SER A 179 7.73 -0.39 12.93
CA SER A 179 7.12 0.77 13.56
C SER A 179 6.29 0.32 14.76
N ARG A 180 6.51 1.02 15.88
CA ARG A 180 5.83 0.78 17.16
C ARG A 180 4.46 1.46 17.23
N ASN A 181 4.18 2.39 16.32
CA ASN A 181 2.96 3.20 16.32
C ASN A 181 1.78 2.46 15.67
N PHE A 182 2.04 1.35 14.99
CA PHE A 182 0.99 0.51 14.43
C PHE A 182 0.41 -0.39 15.51
N ASP A 183 -0.91 -0.31 15.70
CA ASP A 183 -1.65 -1.26 16.52
C ASP A 183 -1.65 -2.62 15.83
N ARG A 184 -0.87 -3.56 16.37
CA ARG A 184 -0.76 -4.93 15.85
C ARG A 184 -1.77 -5.88 16.49
N THR A 185 -2.73 -5.36 17.25
CA THR A 185 -3.70 -6.19 17.96
C THR A 185 -4.45 -7.09 16.98
N LYS A 186 -4.31 -8.40 17.19
CA LYS A 186 -5.06 -9.42 16.46
C LYS A 186 -6.19 -9.91 17.36
N PHE A 187 -7.38 -9.96 16.79
CA PHE A 187 -8.59 -10.48 17.41
C PHE A 187 -8.81 -11.92 16.95
N ILE A 188 -9.42 -12.74 17.80
CA ILE A 188 -9.80 -14.11 17.42
C ILE A 188 -11.33 -14.15 17.32
N TYR A 189 -11.84 -14.61 16.18
CA TYR A 189 -13.27 -14.82 15.94
C TYR A 189 -13.45 -16.14 15.19
N ASN A 190 -14.35 -17.01 15.67
CA ASN A 190 -14.56 -18.37 15.14
C ASN A 190 -13.27 -19.20 14.90
N GLY A 191 -12.27 -19.03 15.77
CA GLY A 191 -10.99 -19.73 15.67
C GLY A 191 -9.98 -19.13 14.67
N GLU A 192 -10.39 -18.13 13.88
CA GLU A 192 -9.53 -17.40 12.96
C GLU A 192 -9.02 -16.08 13.57
N LYS A 193 -7.82 -15.66 13.16
CA LYS A 193 -7.21 -14.40 13.60
C LYS A 193 -7.51 -13.29 12.61
N TYR A 194 -8.05 -12.18 13.10
CA TYR A 194 -8.39 -11.01 12.31
C TYR A 194 -7.72 -9.75 12.85
N ASN A 195 -7.46 -8.79 11.96
CA ASN A 195 -7.17 -7.41 12.35
C ASN A 195 -8.50 -6.69 12.57
N LYS A 196 -8.51 -5.53 13.25
CA LYS A 196 -9.74 -4.79 13.60
C LYS A 196 -10.73 -4.62 12.44
N GLY A 197 -10.25 -4.19 11.27
CA GLY A 197 -11.11 -4.01 10.09
C GLY A 197 -11.71 -5.33 9.55
N ARG A 198 -10.88 -6.37 9.44
CA ARG A 198 -11.33 -7.70 8.96
C ARG A 198 -12.25 -8.40 9.96
N LEU A 199 -12.08 -8.13 11.25
CA LEU A 199 -12.94 -8.68 12.31
C LEU A 199 -14.38 -8.20 12.11
N VAL A 200 -14.58 -6.89 11.93
CA VAL A 200 -15.94 -6.34 11.76
C VAL A 200 -16.62 -6.96 10.55
N LEU A 201 -15.92 -7.09 9.44
CA LEU A 201 -16.46 -7.74 8.24
C LEU A 201 -16.79 -9.22 8.50
N ALA A 202 -15.90 -9.96 9.17
CA ALA A 202 -16.14 -11.37 9.50
C ALA A 202 -17.37 -11.54 10.40
N VAL A 203 -17.50 -10.72 11.44
CA VAL A 203 -18.68 -10.69 12.33
C VAL A 203 -19.95 -10.34 11.56
N MET A 204 -19.90 -9.36 10.66
CA MET A 204 -21.07 -8.96 9.85
C MET A 204 -21.51 -10.08 8.89
N LYS A 205 -20.56 -10.77 8.25
CA LYS A 205 -20.88 -11.90 7.37
C LYS A 205 -21.55 -13.04 8.13
N ASP A 206 -20.96 -13.44 9.26
CA ASP A 206 -21.48 -14.50 10.12
C ASP A 206 -22.88 -14.15 10.63
N TYR A 207 -23.09 -12.90 11.06
CA TYR A 207 -24.41 -12.41 11.49
C TYR A 207 -25.47 -12.48 10.38
N VAL A 208 -25.14 -12.07 9.16
CA VAL A 208 -26.06 -12.11 8.01
C VAL A 208 -26.42 -13.55 7.62
N GLU A 209 -25.44 -14.45 7.66
CA GLU A 209 -25.62 -15.88 7.36
C GLU A 209 -26.53 -16.55 8.39
N ASP A 210 -26.30 -16.31 9.69
CA ASP A 210 -27.08 -16.91 10.78
C ASP A 210 -28.53 -16.38 10.84
N HIS A 211 -28.77 -15.13 10.45
CA HIS A 211 -30.06 -14.48 10.65
C HIS A 211 -30.92 -14.32 9.39
N LYS A 212 -30.48 -14.82 8.22
CA LYS A 212 -31.17 -14.66 6.92
C LYS A 212 -31.78 -13.27 6.73
N VAL A 213 -31.04 -12.23 7.15
CA VAL A 213 -31.60 -10.88 7.24
C VAL A 213 -31.81 -10.34 5.83
N ASN A 214 -33.07 -10.11 5.47
CA ASN A 214 -33.44 -9.31 4.30
C ASN A 214 -32.78 -7.92 4.47
N VAL A 215 -31.98 -7.50 3.48
CA VAL A 215 -30.91 -6.47 3.52
C VAL A 215 -31.35 -5.03 3.90
N ASN A 216 -32.55 -4.83 4.45
CA ASN A 216 -33.09 -3.52 4.84
C ASN A 216 -32.98 -3.19 6.35
N ALA A 217 -32.33 -4.00 7.18
CA ALA A 217 -32.21 -3.72 8.60
C ALA A 217 -31.02 -2.80 8.92
N ARG A 218 -31.31 -1.54 9.31
CA ARG A 218 -30.31 -0.60 9.86
C ARG A 218 -29.80 -1.12 11.21
N ILE A 219 -28.51 -1.46 11.28
CA ILE A 219 -27.84 -1.80 12.54
C ILE A 219 -27.39 -0.50 13.23
N LYS A 220 -27.88 -0.24 14.44
CA LYS A 220 -27.36 0.81 15.33
C LYS A 220 -26.29 0.20 16.23
N LEU A 221 -25.04 0.62 16.06
CA LEU A 221 -23.97 0.35 17.00
C LEU A 221 -23.92 1.49 18.04
N THR A 222 -24.02 1.15 19.31
CA THR A 222 -23.77 2.08 20.42
C THR A 222 -22.43 1.74 21.03
N VAL A 223 -21.49 2.70 21.00
CA VAL A 223 -20.18 2.58 21.63
C VAL A 223 -20.30 3.07 23.06
N PHE A 224 -19.87 2.26 24.03
CA PHE A 224 -19.70 2.71 25.41
C PHE A 224 -18.25 3.18 25.58
N ALA A 225 -18.11 4.40 26.12
CA ALA A 225 -16.84 5.05 26.43
C ALA A 225 -16.18 4.46 27.67
#